data_AF-A0A9D6EIA3-F1
#
_entry.id   AF-A0A9D6EIA3-F1
#
_cell.length_a   1.000
_cell.length_b   1.000
_cell.length_c   1.000
_cell.angle_alpha   90.00
_cell.angle_beta   90.00
_cell.angle_gamma   90.00
#
_symmetry.space_group_name_H-M   'P 1'
#
loop_
_entity.id
_entity.type
_entity.pdbx_description
1 polymer ?
#
loop_
_entity_poly.entity_id
_entity_poly.type
_entity_poly.pdbx_seq_one_letter_code
_entity_poly.pdbx_strand_id
1 'polypeptide(L)' 'MVDPQQEIEPYLEVAAGKRLAITHVIETHVQADHLSGARPLAERTGAAIYLHELAGARFPHRPVKDGEELTLGNVAMKVL' A
#
# COMPACT_ATOMS: atom_id res chain seq x y z
N MET A 1 -3.27 3.54 0.99
CA MET A 1 -2.74 4.07 -0.27
C MET A 1 -2.67 2.92 -1.25
N VAL A 2 -3.05 3.14 -2.52
CA VAL A 2 -2.98 2.14 -3.59
C VAL A 2 -2.01 2.66 -4.65
N ASP A 3 -1.05 1.83 -5.08
CA ASP A 3 -0.01 2.14 -6.07
C ASP A 3 0.65 3.52 -5.89
N PRO A 4 1.29 3.79 -4.73
CA PRO A 4 1.96 5.07 -4.52
C PRO A 4 3.15 5.25 -5.48
N GLN A 5 3.31 6.45 -6.02
CA GLN A 5 4.53 6.83 -6.74
C GLN A 5 5.70 7.05 -5.78
N GLN A 6 6.91 7.07 -6.32
CA GLN A 6 8.15 7.26 -5.55
C GLN A 6 8.16 8.56 -4.73
N GLU A 7 7.59 9.64 -5.25
CA GLU A 7 7.44 10.91 -4.53
C GLU A 7 6.26 10.79 -3.56
N ILE A 8 6.55 10.64 -2.27
CA ILE A 8 5.55 10.27 -1.25
C ILE A 8 5.03 11.46 -0.44
N GLU A 9 5.73 12.59 -0.46
CA GLU A 9 5.43 13.79 0.30
C GLU A 9 3.99 14.30 0.08
N PRO A 10 3.46 14.36 -1.17
CA PRO A 10 2.08 14.80 -1.39
C PRO A 10 1.04 13.92 -0.68
N TYR A 11 1.29 12.62 -0.55
CA TYR A 11 0.38 11.71 0.15
C TYR A 11 0.39 11.96 1.66
N LEU A 12 1.57 12.17 2.23
CA LEU A 12 1.74 12.46 3.66
C LEU A 12 1.09 13.79 4.03
N GLU A 13 1.27 14.83 3.20
CA GLU A 13 0.66 16.14 3.40
C GLU A 13 -0.87 16.09 3.36
N VAL A 14 -1.44 15.42 2.35
CA VAL A 14 -2.90 15.26 2.24
C VAL A 14 -3.47 14.46 3.42
N ALA A 15 -2.79 13.39 3.84
CA ALA A 15 -3.21 12.60 4.99
C ALA A 15 -3.18 13.43 6.28
N ALA A 16 -2.08 14.15 6.53
CA ALA A 16 -1.93 15.02 7.69
C ALA A 16 -2.97 16.14 7.71
N GLY A 17 -3.19 16.83 6.58
CA GLY A 17 -4.19 17.89 6.44
C GLY A 17 -5.62 17.41 6.69
N LYS A 18 -5.91 16.12 6.45
CA LYS A 18 -7.20 15.49 6.72
C LYS A 18 -7.27 14.76 8.06
N ARG A 19 -6.21 14.81 8.88
CA ARG A 19 -6.09 14.05 10.14
C ARG A 19 -6.30 12.53 9.94
N LEU A 20 -5.79 12.01 8.83
CA LEU A 20 -5.79 10.60 8.49
C LEU A 20 -4.39 10.00 8.69
N ALA A 21 -4.35 8.73 9.08
CA ALA A 21 -3.13 7.95 9.11
C ALA A 21 -3.12 6.98 7.92
N ILE A 22 -2.00 6.93 7.20
CA ILE A 22 -1.76 5.90 6.19
C ILE A 22 -1.32 4.65 6.94
N THR A 23 -2.21 3.66 7.06
CA THR A 23 -1.95 2.40 7.78
C THR A 23 -1.71 1.21 6.85
N HIS A 24 -2.11 1.35 5.58
CA HIS A 24 -2.05 0.30 4.57
C HIS A 24 -1.52 0.89 3.26
N VAL A 25 -0.57 0.19 2.64
CA VAL A 25 -0.11 0.44 1.27
C VAL A 25 -0.39 -0.81 0.45
N ILE A 26 -1.12 -0.68 -0.65
CA ILE A 26 -1.52 -1.80 -1.50
C ILE A 26 -0.89 -1.60 -2.87
N GLU A 27 -0.13 -2.59 -3.33
CA GLU A 27 0.35 -2.69 -4.70
C GLU A 27 -0.58 -3.62 -5.47
N THR A 28 -1.12 -3.13 -6.59
CA THR A 28 -1.99 -3.93 -7.46
C THR A 28 -1.18 -4.97 -8.23
N HIS A 29 0.06 -4.66 -8.59
CA HIS A 29 0.99 -5.53 -9.28
C HIS A 29 2.44 -5.06 -9.06
N VAL A 30 3.41 -5.83 -9.56
CA VAL A 30 4.80 -5.35 -9.63
C VAL A 30 4.91 -4.33 -10.75
N GLN A 31 5.16 -3.07 -10.39
CA GLN A 31 5.32 -1.97 -11.33
C GLN A 31 6.57 -2.17 -12.21
N ALA A 32 6.42 -1.99 -13.52
CA ALA A 32 7.51 -2.13 -14.50
C ALA A 32 7.87 -0.81 -15.21
N ASP A 33 7.01 0.20 -15.08
CA ASP A 33 7.06 1.50 -15.74
C ASP A 33 7.54 2.62 -14.81
N HIS A 34 7.42 2.44 -13.49
CA HIS A 34 7.88 3.40 -12.50
C HIS A 34 8.37 2.72 -11.20
N LEU A 35 9.08 3.51 -10.38
CA LEU A 35 9.47 3.09 -9.05
C LEU A 35 8.30 3.33 -8.07
N SER A 36 7.85 2.25 -7.44
CA SER A 36 6.84 2.31 -6.39
C SER A 36 7.36 3.03 -5.14
N GLY A 37 6.50 3.85 -4.54
CA GLY A 37 6.69 4.50 -3.25
C GLY A 37 6.33 3.64 -2.05
N ALA A 38 6.00 2.35 -2.21
CA ALA A 38 5.46 1.56 -1.11
C ALA A 38 6.43 1.39 0.05
N ARG A 39 7.71 1.12 -0.24
CA ARG A 39 8.77 1.01 0.78
C ARG A 39 9.02 2.31 1.54
N PRO A 40 9.33 3.45 0.88
CA PRO A 40 9.55 4.68 1.62
C PRO A 40 8.29 5.14 2.37
N LEU A 41 7.09 4.91 1.82
CA LEU A 41 5.85 5.24 2.52
C LEU A 41 5.64 4.37 3.77
N ALA A 42 5.90 3.06 3.67
CA ALA A 42 5.84 2.14 4.81
C ALA A 42 6.87 2.49 5.89
N GLU A 43 8.11 2.81 5.52
CA GLU A 43 9.16 3.23 6.46
C GLU A 43 8.78 4.50 7.22
N ARG A 44 8.13 5.46 6.55
CA ARG A 44 7.73 6.75 7.14
C ARG A 44 6.47 6.67 8.01
N THR A 45 5.60 5.70 7.77
CA THR A 45 4.26 5.63 8.40
C THR A 45 4.06 4.43 9.30
N GLY A 46 4.89 3.39 9.17
CA GLY A 46 4.67 2.08 9.77
C GLY A 46 3.58 1.27 9.07
N ALA A 47 3.08 1.72 7.92
CA ALA A 47 2.04 1.01 7.17
C ALA A 47 2.53 -0.36 6.68
N ALA A 48 1.65 -1.35 6.73
CA ALA A 48 1.92 -2.64 6.09
C ALA A 48 1.77 -2.52 4.57
N ILE A 49 2.70 -3.12 3.83
CA ILE A 49 2.64 -3.24 2.37
C ILE A 49 1.90 -4.53 2.04
N TYR A 50 0.91 -4.45 1.15
CA TYR A 50 0.07 -5.53 0.67
C TYR A 50 0.34 -5.74 -0.80
N LEU A 51 0.54 -7.00 -1.20
CA LEU A 51 0.72 -7.36 -2.59
C LEU A 51 0.24 -8.80 -2.80
N HIS A 52 -0.30 -9.09 -3.98
CA HIS A 52 -0.84 -10.41 -4.27
C HIS A 52 0.24 -11.50 -4.14
N GLU A 53 -0.11 -12.67 -3.59
CA GLU A 53 0.86 -13.74 -3.31
C GLU A 53 1.59 -14.26 -4.57
N LEU A 54 0.95 -14.13 -5.73
CA LEU A 54 1.52 -14.54 -7.03
C LEU A 54 2.45 -13.50 -7.65
N ALA A 55 2.65 -12.33 -7.03
CA ALA A 55 3.47 -11.25 -7.59
C ALA A 55 4.98 -11.56 -7.60
N GLY A 56 5.44 -12.56 -6.84
CA GLY A 56 6.85 -12.97 -6.82
C GLY A 56 7.82 -11.93 -6.23
N ALA A 57 7.30 -10.90 -5.54
CA ALA A 57 8.10 -9.87 -4.91
C ALA A 57 8.93 -10.44 -3.75
N ARG A 58 10.16 -9.96 -3.59
CA ARG A 58 11.11 -10.44 -2.57
C ARG A 58 11.33 -9.46 -1.41
N PHE A 59 10.75 -8.27 -1.47
CA PHE A 59 10.82 -7.32 -0.36
C PHE A 59 9.79 -7.69 0.72
N PRO A 60 9.97 -7.27 1.99
CA PRO A 60 9.00 -7.54 3.05
C PRO A 60 7.62 -6.95 2.72
N HIS A 61 6.60 -7.81 2.65
CA HIS A 61 5.21 -7.43 2.44
C HIS A 61 4.29 -8.48 3.07
N ARG A 62 3.02 -8.13 3.29
CA ARG A 62 1.96 -9.07 3.60
C ARG A 62 1.37 -9.59 2.28
N PRO A 63 1.54 -10.89 1.95
CA PRO A 63 0.88 -11.47 0.81
C PRO A 63 -0.63 -11.49 1.02
N VAL A 64 -1.39 -11.25 -0.04
CA VAL A 64 -2.86 -11.39 -0.06
C VAL A 64 -3.31 -12.32 -1.18
N LYS A 65 -4.46 -12.95 -0.99
CA LYS A 65 -5.04 -13.93 -1.92
C LYS A 65 -6.34 -13.41 -2.56
N ASP A 66 -6.71 -13.98 -3.69
CA ASP A 66 -8.06 -13.80 -4.24
C ASP A 66 -9.14 -14.09 -3.20
N GLY A 67 -10.14 -13.22 -3.14
CA GLY A 67 -11.25 -13.29 -2.21
C GLY A 67 -10.96 -12.82 -0.78
N GLU A 68 -9.71 -12.51 -0.44
CA GLU A 68 -9.33 -12.01 0.90
C GLU A 68 -9.92 -10.61 1.15
N GLU A 69 -10.50 -10.41 2.33
CA GLU A 69 -11.04 -9.12 2.76
C GLU A 69 -10.07 -8.39 3.69
N LEU A 70 -9.74 -7.15 3.33
CA LEU A 70 -8.93 -6.23 4.11
C LEU A 70 -9.83 -5.19 4.78
N THR A 71 -9.73 -5.09 6.10
CA THR A 71 -10.44 -4.08 6.88
C THR A 71 -9.57 -2.85 7.11
N LEU A 72 -10.01 -1.71 6.60
CA LEU A 72 -9.35 -0.41 6.66
C LEU A 72 -10.19 0.55 7.54
N GLY A 73 -10.23 0.26 8.84
CA GLY A 73 -11.16 0.94 9.75
C GLY A 73 -12.60 0.51 9.49
N ASN A 74 -13.46 1.42 9.03
CA ASN A 74 -14.86 1.14 8.68
C ASN A 74 -15.06 0.80 7.18
N VAL A 75 -13.97 0.73 6.40
CA VAL A 75 -14.00 0.35 4.98
C VAL A 75 -13.52 -1.10 4.86
N ALA A 76 -14.24 -1.91 4.10
CA ALA A 76 -13.81 -3.26 3.71
C ALA A 76 -13.44 -3.27 2.23
N MET A 77 -12.35 -3.93 1.88
CA MET A 77 -11.88 -4.12 0.50
C MET A 77 -11.66 -5.60 0.24
N LYS A 78 -12.22 -6.12 -0.85
CA LYS A 78 -12.01 -7.50 -1.29
C LYS A 78 -10.99 -7.55 -2.42
N VAL A 79 -10.00 -8.43 -2.31
CA VAL A 79 -9.01 -8.71 -3.35
C VAL A 79 -9.65 -9.59 -4.44
N LEU A 80 -9.36 -9.28 -5.71
CA LEU A 80 -9.83 -9.97 -6.91
C LEU A 80 -8.66 -10.29 -7.84
#